data_AF-A0A849R1M7-F1
#
_entry.id   AF-A0A849R1M7-F1
#
_cell.length_a   1.000
_cell.length_b   1.000
_cell.length_c   1.000
_cell.angle_alpha   90.00
_cell.angle_beta   90.00
_cell.angle_gamma   90.00
#
_symmetry.space_group_name_H-M   'P 1'
#
loop_
_entity.id
_entity.type
_entity.pdbx_description
1 polymer ?
#
loop_
_entity_poly.entity_id
_entity_poly.type
_entity_poly.pdbx_seq_one_letter_code
_entity_poly.pdbx_strand_id
1 'polypeptide(L)'
;MKRHHISKKEIKELISQYPLANLSKKDIIEVVDFEEKIILVNGKPWFFYKDNKIYPTVKQVLETDINNFSAVFVDKGAIPFVVKGADVMRPGIVTIDNAVKKNAYVVVADAEYKKALAIGISIFDSEEMKGLKTGKVIKNIHRIGDAVWGI
;
A
#
# COMPACT_ATOMS: atom_id res chain seq x y z
N MET A 1 -20.25 7.98 -10.04
CA MET A 1 -19.27 6.92 -10.35
C MET A 1 -20.00 5.64 -10.68
N LYS A 2 -19.68 4.98 -11.80
CA LYS A 2 -20.27 3.68 -12.16
C LYS A 2 -19.48 2.58 -11.49
N ARG A 3 -20.17 1.68 -10.79
CA ARG A 3 -19.60 0.44 -10.25
C ARG A 3 -19.92 -0.69 -11.20
N HIS A 4 -18.99 -1.63 -11.35
CA HIS A 4 -19.22 -2.88 -12.06
C HIS A 4 -18.59 -4.04 -11.29
N HIS A 5 -19.23 -5.21 -11.34
CA HIS A 5 -18.64 -6.42 -10.78
C HIS A 5 -17.45 -6.87 -11.62
N ILE A 6 -16.41 -7.36 -10.94
CA ILE A 6 -15.27 -7.98 -11.62
C ILE A 6 -15.54 -9.43 -11.98
N SER A 7 -14.84 -9.94 -12.99
CA SER A 7 -15.00 -11.31 -13.44
C SER A 7 -14.48 -12.31 -12.39
N LYS A 8 -14.99 -13.55 -12.44
CA LYS A 8 -14.49 -14.65 -11.59
C LYS A 8 -12.99 -14.91 -11.75
N LYS A 9 -12.45 -14.63 -12.94
CA LYS A 9 -11.01 -14.76 -13.24
C LYS A 9 -10.20 -13.72 -12.48
N GLU A 10 -10.61 -12.45 -12.54
CA GLU A 10 -9.94 -11.36 -11.82
C GLU A 10 -10.01 -11.55 -10.30
N ILE A 11 -11.14 -12.05 -9.77
CA ILE A 11 -11.25 -12.40 -8.34
C ILE A 11 -10.22 -13.47 -7.97
N LYS A 12 -10.07 -14.52 -8.79
CA LYS A 12 -9.12 -15.61 -8.53
C LYS A 12 -7.67 -15.10 -8.57
N GLU A 13 -7.35 -14.22 -9.51
CA GLU A 13 -6.03 -13.58 -9.61
C GLU A 13 -5.75 -12.70 -8.38
N LEU A 14 -6.73 -11.89 -7.95
CA LEU A 14 -6.62 -11.05 -6.75
C LEU A 14 -6.38 -11.89 -5.49
N ILE A 15 -7.14 -12.97 -5.30
CA ILE A 15 -6.96 -13.90 -4.17
C ILE A 15 -5.57 -14.54 -4.19
N SER A 16 -5.10 -14.94 -5.38
CA SER A 16 -3.78 -15.54 -5.53
C SER A 16 -2.65 -14.55 -5.25
N GLN A 17 -2.84 -13.27 -5.59
CA GLN A 17 -1.85 -12.22 -5.36
C GLN A 17 -1.85 -11.73 -3.91
N TYR A 18 -3.01 -11.72 -3.25
CA TYR A 18 -3.20 -11.24 -1.88
C TYR A 18 -3.86 -12.29 -0.98
N PRO A 19 -3.21 -13.44 -0.73
CA PRO A 19 -3.80 -14.51 0.09
C PRO A 19 -4.07 -14.05 1.53
N LEU A 20 -3.27 -13.12 2.06
CA LEU A 20 -3.41 -12.56 3.40
C LEU A 20 -4.54 -11.53 3.53
N ALA A 21 -5.14 -11.09 2.41
CA ALA A 21 -6.37 -10.29 2.45
C ALA A 21 -7.60 -11.13 2.85
N ASN A 22 -7.47 -12.46 2.91
CA ASN A 22 -8.51 -13.40 3.35
C ASN A 22 -9.88 -13.19 2.67
N LEU A 23 -9.85 -12.88 1.37
CA LEU A 23 -11.07 -12.70 0.57
C LEU A 23 -11.81 -14.03 0.41
N SER A 24 -13.11 -13.99 0.62
CA SER A 24 -14.02 -15.12 0.51
C SER A 24 -14.85 -15.05 -0.78
N LYS A 25 -15.38 -16.19 -1.23
CA LYS A 25 -16.32 -16.25 -2.37
C LYS A 25 -17.65 -15.53 -2.10
N LYS A 26 -17.94 -15.18 -0.85
CA LYS A 26 -19.17 -14.47 -0.44
C LYS A 26 -18.99 -12.95 -0.50
N ASP A 27 -17.76 -12.47 -0.56
CA ASP A 27 -17.50 -11.03 -0.59
C ASP A 27 -17.99 -10.44 -1.91
N ILE A 28 -18.63 -9.28 -1.80
CA ILE A 28 -19.05 -8.50 -2.94
C ILE A 28 -17.83 -7.69 -3.40
N ILE A 29 -17.29 -8.04 -4.57
CA ILE A 29 -16.15 -7.35 -5.16
C ILE A 29 -16.62 -6.55 -6.37
N GLU A 30 -16.41 -5.24 -6.29
CA GLU A 30 -16.79 -4.27 -7.32
C GLU A 30 -15.56 -3.46 -7.73
N VAL A 31 -15.51 -3.00 -8.98
CA VAL A 31 -14.58 -1.97 -9.42
C VAL A 31 -15.34 -0.69 -9.68
N VAL A 32 -14.72 0.41 -9.29
CA VAL A 32 -15.20 1.74 -9.59
C VAL A 32 -14.14 2.51 -10.38
N ASP A 33 -14.55 3.05 -11.53
CA ASP A 33 -13.69 3.90 -12.35
C ASP A 33 -13.62 5.29 -11.71
N PHE A 34 -12.40 5.70 -11.36
CA PHE A 34 -12.03 7.03 -10.87
C PHE A 34 -10.74 7.47 -11.59
N GLU A 35 -10.01 8.48 -11.09
CA GLU A 35 -8.68 8.83 -11.63
C GLU A 35 -7.80 7.58 -11.79
N GLU A 36 -7.89 6.67 -10.81
CA GLU A 36 -7.41 5.29 -10.88
C GLU A 36 -8.59 4.34 -10.61
N LYS A 37 -8.56 3.12 -11.16
CA LYS A 37 -9.59 2.11 -10.85
C LYS A 37 -9.43 1.64 -9.40
N ILE A 38 -10.52 1.57 -8.64
CA ILE A 38 -10.51 1.13 -7.25
C ILE A 38 -11.34 -0.15 -7.10
N ILE A 39 -10.79 -1.15 -6.43
CA ILE A 39 -11.47 -2.40 -6.08
C ILE A 39 -12.09 -2.23 -4.69
N LEU A 40 -13.41 -2.29 -4.64
CA LEU A 40 -14.20 -2.33 -3.43
C LEU A 40 -14.43 -3.78 -3.00
N VAL A 41 -14.13 -4.10 -1.75
CA VAL A 41 -14.48 -5.37 -1.10
C VAL A 41 -15.53 -5.07 -0.05
N ASN A 42 -16.74 -5.59 -0.22
CA ASN A 42 -17.91 -5.30 0.62
C ASN A 42 -18.14 -3.79 0.79
N GLY A 43 -18.00 -3.04 -0.31
CA GLY A 43 -18.17 -1.58 -0.34
C GLY A 43 -16.98 -0.77 0.18
N LYS A 44 -15.89 -1.42 0.63
CA LYS A 44 -14.70 -0.75 1.16
C LYS A 44 -13.55 -0.73 0.16
N PRO A 45 -12.84 0.39 -0.03
CA PRO A 45 -11.75 0.50 -1.00
C PRO A 45 -10.52 -0.23 -0.51
N TRP A 46 -10.35 -1.49 -0.90
CA TRP A 46 -9.26 -2.33 -0.42
C TRP A 46 -8.06 -2.32 -1.34
N PHE A 47 -8.28 -2.18 -2.64
CA PHE A 47 -7.19 -2.12 -3.60
C PHE A 47 -7.43 -1.02 -4.63
N PHE A 48 -6.37 -0.64 -5.32
CA PHE A 48 -6.43 0.26 -6.46
C PHE A 48 -5.48 -0.22 -7.56
N TYR A 49 -5.80 0.15 -8.79
CA TYR A 49 -4.92 -0.05 -9.92
C TYR A 49 -3.97 1.13 -10.04
N LYS A 50 -2.74 0.84 -10.45
CA LYS A 50 -1.78 1.83 -10.93
C LYS A 50 -0.85 1.16 -11.92
N ASP A 51 -0.64 1.75 -13.09
CA ASP A 51 0.20 1.17 -14.15
C ASP A 51 -0.16 -0.30 -14.47
N ASN A 52 -1.47 -0.61 -14.55
CA ASN A 52 -2.02 -1.96 -14.75
C ASN A 52 -1.66 -3.00 -13.67
N LYS A 53 -1.18 -2.57 -12.50
CA LYS A 53 -0.92 -3.43 -11.35
C LYS A 53 -1.87 -3.09 -10.22
N ILE A 54 -2.24 -4.10 -9.43
CA ILE A 54 -3.08 -3.94 -8.25
C ILE A 54 -2.17 -3.68 -7.05
N TYR A 55 -2.59 -2.76 -6.18
CA TYR A 55 -1.93 -2.41 -4.93
C TYR A 55 -2.95 -2.30 -3.79
N PRO A 56 -2.56 -2.64 -2.55
CA PRO A 56 -3.42 -2.41 -1.38
C PRO A 56 -3.63 -0.91 -1.17
N THR A 57 -4.77 -0.49 -0.63
CA THR A 57 -4.96 0.89 -0.18
C THR A 57 -4.45 1.09 1.24
N VAL A 58 -4.19 2.34 1.65
CA VAL A 58 -3.91 2.64 3.07
C VAL A 58 -5.11 2.24 3.95
N LYS A 59 -6.35 2.39 3.47
CA LYS A 59 -7.56 1.97 4.19
C LYS A 59 -7.58 0.48 4.47
N GLN A 60 -7.19 -0.36 3.50
CA GLN A 60 -7.08 -1.81 3.71
C GLN A 60 -6.10 -2.12 4.85
N VAL A 61 -4.90 -1.53 4.80
CA VAL A 61 -3.87 -1.80 5.80
C VAL A 61 -4.32 -1.34 7.19
N LEU A 62 -5.06 -0.23 7.30
CA LEU A 62 -5.56 0.28 8.58
C LEU A 62 -6.70 -0.57 9.18
N GLU A 63 -7.48 -1.27 8.34
CA GLU A 63 -8.56 -2.14 8.76
C GLU A 63 -8.13 -3.60 9.01
N THR A 64 -6.90 -3.94 8.64
CA THR A 64 -6.34 -5.29 8.77
C THR A 64 -5.06 -5.27 9.60
N ASP A 65 -4.43 -6.44 9.79
CA ASP A 65 -3.15 -6.50 10.49
C ASP A 65 -2.02 -6.04 9.56
N ILE A 66 -1.28 -5.01 9.98
CA ILE A 66 -0.08 -4.53 9.26
C ILE A 66 0.97 -5.63 9.06
N ASN A 67 1.00 -6.64 9.93
CA ASN A 67 1.92 -7.78 9.81
C ASN A 67 1.61 -8.66 8.57
N ASN A 68 0.47 -8.46 7.91
CA ASN A 68 0.17 -9.09 6.62
C ASN A 68 0.91 -8.44 5.44
N PHE A 69 1.65 -7.36 5.68
CA PHE A 69 2.32 -6.57 4.66
C PHE A 69 3.79 -6.38 5.02
N SER A 70 4.66 -6.33 4.01
CA SER A 70 6.01 -5.82 4.20
C SER A 70 5.95 -4.31 4.44
N ALA A 71 6.63 -3.83 5.48
CA ALA A 71 6.53 -2.44 5.93
C ALA A 71 7.89 -1.81 6.25
N VAL A 72 7.93 -0.48 6.14
CA VAL A 72 8.95 0.35 6.80
C VAL A 72 8.29 1.31 7.77
N PHE A 73 9.02 1.65 8.82
CA PHE A 73 8.54 2.52 9.88
C PHE A 73 9.35 3.81 9.90
N VAL A 74 8.67 4.94 9.79
CA VAL A 74 9.29 6.27 9.70
C VAL A 74 9.20 7.03 11.02
N ASP A 75 10.16 7.91 11.25
CA ASP A 75 10.16 8.82 12.40
C ASP A 75 9.12 9.94 12.26
N LYS A 76 8.86 10.66 13.37
CA LYS A 76 7.91 11.78 13.41
C LYS A 76 8.24 12.92 12.46
N GLY A 77 9.53 13.15 12.18
CA GLY A 77 9.99 14.22 11.28
C GLY A 77 9.67 13.93 9.82
N ALA A 78 9.63 12.66 9.42
CA ALA A 78 9.29 12.23 8.07
C ALA A 78 7.78 12.26 7.79
N ILE A 79 6.92 12.05 8.80
CA ILE A 79 5.46 11.93 8.65
C ILE A 79 4.85 13.08 7.82
N PRO A 80 5.09 14.38 8.13
CA PRO A 80 4.47 15.48 7.40
C PRO A 80 4.81 15.50 5.92
N PHE A 81 5.96 14.95 5.52
CA PHE A 81 6.37 14.87 4.12
C PHE A 81 5.71 13.69 3.41
N VAL A 82 5.67 12.52 4.06
CA VAL A 82 4.99 11.32 3.53
C VAL A 82 3.50 11.61 3.28
N VAL A 83 2.81 12.22 4.24
CA VAL A 83 1.39 12.58 4.09
C VAL A 83 1.16 13.74 3.12
N LYS A 84 2.20 14.45 2.68
CA LYS A 84 2.11 15.44 1.59
C LYS A 84 2.39 14.82 0.21
N GLY A 85 2.82 13.56 0.15
CA GLY A 85 3.06 12.82 -1.09
C GLY A 85 4.53 12.77 -1.49
N ALA A 86 5.44 13.16 -0.59
CA ALA A 86 6.87 13.01 -0.85
C ALA A 86 7.25 11.51 -0.88
N ASP A 87 8.28 11.22 -1.67
CA ASP A 87 9.00 9.95 -1.59
C ASP A 87 9.71 9.80 -0.25
N VAL A 88 9.95 8.56 0.18
CA VAL A 88 10.61 8.29 1.47
C VAL A 88 12.11 8.24 1.27
N MET A 89 12.80 9.03 2.07
CA MET A 89 14.25 9.09 2.14
C MET A 89 14.77 8.17 3.25
N ARG A 90 15.90 7.52 3.02
CA ARG A 90 16.51 6.57 3.98
C ARG A 90 16.68 7.13 5.40
N PRO A 91 17.10 8.39 5.62
CA PRO A 91 17.28 8.93 6.97
C PRO A 91 16.01 8.96 7.81
N GLY A 92 14.84 9.07 7.18
CA GLY A 92 13.55 9.12 7.88
C GLY A 92 13.00 7.75 8.28
N ILE A 93 13.69 6.65 7.93
CA ILE A 93 13.27 5.27 8.25
C ILE A 93 14.00 4.78 9.50
N VAL A 94 13.23 4.43 10.52
CA VAL A 94 13.67 3.89 11.80
C VAL A 94 13.79 2.36 11.76
N THR A 95 12.84 1.69 11.10
CA THR A 95 12.80 0.22 11.03
C THR A 95 12.40 -0.25 9.64
N ILE A 96 13.04 -1.31 9.17
CA ILE A 96 12.81 -1.92 7.86
C ILE A 96 12.50 -3.40 8.09
N ASP A 97 11.34 -3.86 7.64
CA ASP A 97 11.00 -5.27 7.65
C ASP A 97 11.89 -6.07 6.67
N ASN A 98 12.30 -7.27 7.07
CA ASN A 98 13.12 -8.17 6.26
C ASN A 98 12.37 -8.70 5.03
N ALA A 99 11.04 -8.64 5.04
CA ALA A 99 10.22 -9.03 3.90
C ALA A 99 10.23 -8.02 2.74
N VAL A 100 10.77 -6.79 2.95
CA VAL A 100 10.82 -5.77 1.90
C VAL A 100 11.69 -6.23 0.72
N LYS A 101 11.10 -6.24 -0.48
CA LYS A 101 11.77 -6.61 -1.73
C LYS A 101 11.87 -5.44 -2.69
N LYS A 102 12.97 -5.42 -3.45
CA LYS A 102 13.20 -4.47 -4.53
C LYS A 102 12.07 -4.52 -5.57
N ASN A 103 11.60 -3.35 -6.01
CA ASN A 103 10.49 -3.16 -6.94
C ASN A 103 9.13 -3.74 -6.50
N ALA A 104 9.00 -4.20 -5.26
CA ALA A 104 7.73 -4.58 -4.66
C ALA A 104 7.08 -3.39 -3.96
N TYR A 105 5.77 -3.49 -3.71
CA TYR A 105 5.10 -2.51 -2.88
C TYR A 105 5.53 -2.67 -1.41
N VAL A 106 5.47 -1.57 -0.66
CA VAL A 106 5.80 -1.54 0.76
C VAL A 106 4.87 -0.56 1.47
N VAL A 107 4.42 -0.93 2.66
CA VAL A 107 3.67 -0.04 3.55
C VAL A 107 4.66 0.91 4.22
N VAL A 108 4.37 2.20 4.20
CA VAL A 108 5.08 3.22 4.98
C VAL A 108 4.20 3.56 6.17
N ALA A 109 4.64 3.23 7.38
CA ALA A 109 3.90 3.45 8.61
C ALA A 109 4.68 4.31 9.60
N ASP A 110 4.00 4.91 10.58
CA ASP A 110 4.68 5.60 11.67
C ASP A 110 5.30 4.59 12.66
N ALA A 111 6.45 4.91 13.25
CA ALA A 111 7.17 4.00 14.14
C ALA A 111 6.55 3.82 15.54
N GLU A 112 5.67 4.74 15.98
CA GLU A 112 5.12 4.72 17.34
C GLU A 112 3.83 3.89 17.43
N TYR A 113 2.87 4.19 16.55
CA TYR A 113 1.54 3.59 16.53
C TYR A 113 1.39 2.52 15.44
N LYS A 114 2.40 2.35 14.57
CA LYS A 114 2.38 1.39 13.45
C LYS A 114 1.18 1.61 12.52
N LYS A 115 0.72 2.85 12.37
CA LYS A 115 -0.38 3.21 11.47
C LYS A 115 0.18 3.51 10.09
N ALA A 116 -0.42 2.87 9.08
CA ALA A 116 -0.06 3.10 7.68
C ALA A 116 -0.36 4.54 7.28
N LEU A 117 0.61 5.16 6.61
CA LEU A 117 0.56 6.54 6.11
C LEU A 117 0.51 6.57 4.58
N ALA A 118 1.22 5.64 3.95
CA ALA A 118 1.34 5.54 2.51
C ALA A 118 1.66 4.11 2.06
N ILE A 119 1.43 3.86 0.78
CA ILE A 119 1.90 2.73 0.01
C ILE A 119 2.93 3.26 -0.97
N GLY A 120 4.07 2.59 -1.06
CA GLY A 120 5.13 2.95 -1.97
C GLY A 120 5.71 1.75 -2.70
N ILE A 121 6.60 2.02 -3.65
CA ILE A 121 7.41 1.00 -4.32
C ILE A 121 8.84 1.11 -3.81
N SER A 122 9.38 0.01 -3.29
CA SER A 122 10.75 -0.01 -2.78
C SER A 122 11.76 0.01 -3.94
N ILE A 123 12.75 0.90 -3.86
CA ILE A 123 13.85 1.00 -4.84
C ILE A 123 14.94 -0.05 -4.56
N PHE A 124 15.01 -0.51 -3.31
CA PHE A 124 16.00 -1.45 -2.79
C PHE A 124 15.29 -2.56 -2.00
N ASP A 125 15.93 -3.71 -1.83
CA ASP A 125 15.47 -4.68 -0.83
C ASP A 125 15.86 -4.27 0.60
N SER A 126 15.44 -5.05 1.59
CA SER A 126 15.71 -4.75 3.00
C SER A 126 17.20 -4.68 3.35
N GLU A 127 18.04 -5.51 2.72
CA GLU A 127 19.48 -5.58 3.05
C GLU A 127 20.22 -4.39 2.43
N GLU A 128 19.98 -4.14 1.14
CA GLU A 128 20.46 -2.95 0.43
C GLU A 128 20.06 -1.68 1.19
N MET A 129 18.77 -1.56 1.57
CA MET A 129 18.25 -0.37 2.25
C MET A 129 18.89 -0.15 3.63
N LYS A 130 19.18 -1.21 4.38
CA LYS A 130 19.86 -1.10 5.69
C LYS A 130 21.29 -0.58 5.56
N GLY A 131 21.99 -0.92 4.46
CA GLY A 131 23.34 -0.44 4.18
C GLY A 131 23.43 1.03 3.76
N LEU A 132 22.32 1.64 3.34
CA LEU A 132 22.26 3.04 2.94
C LEU A 132 22.14 3.98 4.15
N LYS A 133 22.79 5.15 4.05
CA LYS A 133 22.64 6.25 5.03
C LYS A 133 21.75 7.38 4.52
N THR A 134 21.72 7.60 3.21
CA THR A 134 21.01 8.73 2.58
C THR A 134 20.36 8.27 1.28
N GLY A 135 19.60 9.19 0.66
CA GLY A 135 18.98 8.94 -0.65
C GLY A 135 17.53 8.46 -0.56
N LYS A 136 16.85 8.54 -1.71
CA LYS A 136 15.47 8.08 -1.88
C LYS A 136 15.46 6.56 -1.93
N VAL A 137 14.59 5.93 -1.15
CA VAL A 137 14.51 4.46 -1.06
C VAL A 137 13.12 3.91 -1.35
N ILE A 138 12.07 4.73 -1.25
CA ILE A 138 10.70 4.32 -1.59
C ILE A 138 10.04 5.42 -2.41
N LYS A 139 9.44 5.05 -3.54
CA LYS A 139 8.60 5.94 -4.34
C LYS A 139 7.17 5.91 -3.83
N ASN A 140 6.59 7.05 -3.49
CA ASN A 140 5.22 7.13 -3.00
C ASN A 140 4.23 6.90 -4.15
N ILE A 141 3.24 6.02 -3.97
CA ILE A 141 2.21 5.76 -4.98
C ILE A 141 0.78 6.01 -4.51
N HIS A 142 0.55 5.97 -3.20
CA HIS A 142 -0.74 6.26 -2.57
C HIS A 142 -0.51 6.66 -1.11
N ARG A 143 -1.24 7.65 -0.59
CA ARG A 143 -1.12 8.14 0.78
C ARG A 143 -2.45 8.57 1.38
N ILE A 144 -2.46 8.75 2.70
CA ILE A 144 -3.56 9.47 3.38
C ILE A 144 -3.76 10.84 2.72
N GLY A 145 -5.02 11.15 2.40
CA GLY A 145 -5.44 12.44 1.86
C GLY A 145 -5.15 12.66 0.37
N ASP A 146 -4.82 11.61 -0.39
CA ASP A 146 -4.85 11.68 -1.85
C ASP A 146 -6.23 11.32 -2.43
N ALA A 147 -6.33 11.30 -3.76
CA ALA A 147 -7.56 11.05 -4.48
C ALA A 147 -8.14 9.64 -4.20
N VAL A 148 -7.29 8.62 -4.08
CA VAL A 148 -7.70 7.22 -3.77
C VAL A 148 -8.19 7.12 -2.32
N TRP A 149 -7.58 7.85 -1.39
CA TRP A 149 -8.01 7.91 0.01
C TRP A 149 -9.40 8.53 0.20
N GLY A 150 -9.77 9.49 -0.66
CA GLY A 150 -11.05 10.20 -0.60
C GLY A 150 -12.28 9.36 -0.96
N ILE A 151 -12.07 8.17 -1.50
CA ILE A 151 -13.12 7.23 -1.96
C ILE A 151 -13.56 6.35 -0.80
#